data_AF-A0A7G5N291-F1
#
_entry.id   AF-A0A7G5N291-F1
#
_cell.length_a   1.000
_cell.length_b   1.000
_cell.length_c   1.000
_cell.angle_alpha   90.00
_cell.angle_beta   90.00
_cell.angle_gamma   90.00
#
_symmetry.space_group_name_H-M   'P 1'
#
loop_
_entity.id
_entity.type
_entity.pdbx_description
1 polymer ?
#
loop_
_entity_poly.entity_id
_entity_poly.type
_entity_poly.pdbx_seq_one_letter_code
_entity_poly.pdbx_strand_id
1 'polypeptide(L)'
;MSRLEIMAKEYVDVYNYLLRYHEKSRNIELDKDGLYVKKDYLVKLLDQNLYETADEKLQAWRDLRWIITMDGRLTKRRRWTSTKRLEYVIHIPLSVGRRLKNLARK
;
A
#
# COMPACT_ATOMS: atom_id res chain seq x y z
N MET A 1 11.85 14.50 -12.83
CA MET A 1 11.69 13.20 -12.14
C MET A 1 11.21 12.17 -13.15
N SER A 2 11.83 11.00 -13.18
CA SER A 2 11.37 9.85 -13.95
C SER A 2 10.03 9.32 -13.41
N ARG A 3 9.29 8.56 -14.22
CA ARG A 3 8.04 7.90 -13.81
C ARG A 3 8.24 7.02 -12.57
N LEU A 4 9.37 6.31 -12.49
CA LEU A 4 9.74 5.49 -11.34
C LEU A 4 9.94 6.33 -10.06
N GLU A 5 10.57 7.50 -10.17
CA GLU A 5 10.75 8.43 -9.04
C GLU A 5 9.43 8.98 -8.53
N ILE A 6 8.50 9.32 -9.44
CA ILE A 6 7.15 9.79 -9.08
C ILE A 6 6.40 8.68 -8.32
N MET A 7 6.40 7.45 -8.85
CA MET A 7 5.78 6.31 -8.19
C MET A 7 6.40 5.99 -6.82
N ALA A 8 7.73 6.03 -6.73
CA ALA A 8 8.43 5.77 -5.48
C ALA A 8 8.10 6.83 -4.42
N LYS A 9 8.04 8.11 -4.82
CA LYS A 9 7.64 9.22 -3.96
C LYS A 9 6.20 9.03 -3.46
N GLU A 10 5.25 8.78 -4.36
CA GLU A 10 3.86 8.53 -3.97
C GLU A 10 3.74 7.33 -3.04
N TYR A 11 4.45 6.23 -3.32
CA TYR A 11 4.46 5.06 -2.45
C TYR A 11 4.95 5.42 -1.04
N VAL A 12 6.02 6.20 -0.91
CA VAL A 12 6.55 6.64 0.39
C VAL A 12 5.56 7.57 1.11
N ASP A 13 4.92 8.49 0.39
CA ASP A 13 3.91 9.40 0.94
C ASP A 13 2.69 8.63 1.47
N VAL A 14 2.17 7.69 0.69
CA VAL A 14 1.09 6.77 1.06
C VAL A 14 1.50 5.91 2.25
N TYR A 15 2.68 5.32 2.23
CA TYR A 15 3.19 4.50 3.34
C TYR A 15 3.27 5.30 4.65
N ASN A 16 3.80 6.53 4.60
CA ASN A 16 3.87 7.40 5.78
C ASN A 16 2.48 7.82 6.27
N TYR A 17 1.55 8.10 5.36
CA TYR A 17 0.17 8.40 5.69
C TYR A 17 -0.49 7.21 6.42
N LEU A 18 -0.41 6.01 5.85
CA LEU A 18 -0.99 4.81 6.44
C LEU A 18 -0.39 4.49 7.81
N LEU A 19 0.92 4.67 7.99
CA LEU A 19 1.58 4.55 9.29
C LEU A 19 1.09 5.58 10.32
N ARG A 20 0.69 6.77 9.89
CA ARG A 20 0.18 7.82 10.80
C ARG A 20 -1.28 7.58 11.19
N TYR A 21 -2.07 6.99 10.29
CA TYR A 21 -3.53 6.92 10.43
C TYR A 21 -4.07 5.51 10.72
N HIS A 22 -3.22 4.48 10.84
CA HIS A 22 -3.71 3.10 11.05
C HIS A 22 -4.58 2.94 12.30
N GLU A 23 -4.24 3.60 13.41
CA GLU A 23 -5.02 3.51 14.67
C GLU A 23 -6.38 4.21 14.59
N LYS A 24 -6.52 5.15 13.64
CA LYS A 24 -7.73 5.97 13.47
C LYS A 24 -8.66 5.44 12.38
N SER A 25 -8.28 4.37 11.67
CA SER A 25 -8.98 3.88 10.49
C SER A 25 -9.37 2.42 10.64
N ARG A 26 -10.65 2.10 10.41
CA ARG A 26 -11.12 0.71 10.27
C ARG A 26 -10.72 0.05 8.95
N ASN A 27 -10.06 0.79 8.06
CA ASN A 27 -9.61 0.32 6.75
C ASN A 27 -8.13 -0.06 6.73
N ILE A 28 -7.43 0.06 7.86
CA ILE A 28 -6.00 -0.19 7.97
C ILE A 28 -5.74 -1.05 9.22
N GLU A 29 -4.97 -2.12 9.07
CA GLU A 29 -4.36 -2.85 10.18
C GLU A 29 -2.84 -2.82 10.03
N LEU A 30 -2.13 -2.64 11.15
CA LEU A 30 -0.69 -2.75 11.22
C LEU A 30 -0.32 -3.95 12.10
N ASP A 31 0.60 -4.79 11.64
CA ASP A 31 1.28 -5.77 12.48
C ASP A 31 2.79 -5.81 12.16
N LYS A 32 3.47 -6.83 12.70
CA LYS A 32 4.92 -7.04 12.52
C LYS A 32 5.35 -7.21 11.05
N ASP A 33 4.48 -7.73 10.20
CA ASP A 33 4.76 -8.04 8.79
C ASP A 33 4.38 -6.86 7.88
N GLY A 34 3.48 -5.99 8.33
CA GLY A 34 3.27 -4.66 7.74
C GLY A 34 1.87 -4.12 7.80
N LEU A 35 1.59 -3.22 6.85
CA LEU A 35 0.30 -2.54 6.73
C LEU A 35 -0.62 -3.35 5.83
N TYR A 36 -1.87 -3.50 6.25
CA TYR A 36 -2.91 -4.21 5.52
C TYR A 36 -4.07 -3.27 5.32
N VAL A 37 -4.38 -3.00 4.06
CA VAL A 37 -5.29 -1.92 3.67
C VAL A 37 -6.41 -2.48 2.81
N LYS A 38 -7.65 -2.06 3.05
CA LYS A 38 -8.76 -2.38 2.14
C LYS A 38 -8.50 -1.79 0.76
N LYS A 39 -8.72 -2.55 -0.31
CA LYS A 39 -8.47 -2.11 -1.70
C LYS A 39 -9.15 -0.78 -1.99
N ASP A 40 -10.45 -0.67 -1.73
CA ASP A 40 -11.24 0.52 -2.07
C ASP A 40 -10.77 1.77 -1.33
N TYR A 41 -10.24 1.62 -0.12
CA TYR A 41 -9.66 2.74 0.63
C TYR A 41 -8.34 3.20 0.01
N LEU A 42 -7.49 2.25 -0.39
CA LEU A 42 -6.22 2.58 -1.04
C LEU A 42 -6.42 3.19 -2.43
N VAL A 43 -7.37 2.67 -3.22
CA VAL A 43 -7.73 3.22 -4.54
C VAL A 43 -8.12 4.69 -4.42
N LYS A 44 -9.03 5.03 -3.48
CA LYS A 44 -9.44 6.42 -3.23
C LYS A 44 -8.28 7.33 -2.83
N LEU A 45 -7.27 6.81 -2.14
CA LEU A 45 -6.08 7.56 -1.77
C LEU A 45 -5.18 7.82 -2.99
N LEU A 46 -5.03 6.81 -3.86
CA LEU A 46 -4.19 6.89 -5.07
C LEU A 46 -4.81 7.72 -6.20
N ASP A 47 -6.14 7.73 -6.31
CA ASP A 47 -6.85 8.53 -7.31
C ASP A 47 -6.68 10.05 -7.10
N GLN A 48 -6.12 10.49 -5.97
CA GLN A 48 -5.81 11.89 -5.71
C GLN A 48 -4.67 12.43 -6.59
N ASN A 49 -3.76 11.56 -7.05
CA ASN A 49 -2.65 11.96 -7.90
C ASN A 49 -2.92 11.53 -9.35
N LEU A 50 -3.34 12.48 -10.19
CA LEU A 50 -3.92 12.24 -11.52
C LEU A 50 -2.91 11.92 -12.64
N TYR A 51 -1.76 11.31 -12.35
CA TYR A 51 -0.79 10.94 -13.39
C TYR A 51 -1.06 9.56 -14.02
N GLU A 52 -1.78 8.70 -13.30
CA GLU A 52 -2.17 7.33 -13.67
C GLU A 52 -3.43 6.94 -12.91
N THR A 53 -4.13 5.91 -13.38
CA THR A 53 -5.24 5.31 -12.62
C THR A 53 -4.71 4.57 -11.38
N ALA A 54 -5.49 4.52 -10.29
CA ALA A 54 -5.08 3.77 -9.11
C ALA A 54 -4.78 2.29 -9.39
N ASP A 55 -5.54 1.63 -10.27
CA ASP A 55 -5.31 0.23 -10.61
C ASP A 55 -3.99 0.03 -11.37
N GLU A 56 -3.60 0.94 -12.28
CA GLU A 56 -2.29 0.90 -12.96
C GLU A 56 -1.13 1.11 -11.98
N LYS A 57 -1.27 2.04 -11.03
CA LYS A 57 -0.26 2.25 -9.98
C LYS A 57 -0.07 1.01 -9.12
N LEU A 58 -1.17 0.40 -8.68
CA LEU A 58 -1.15 -0.84 -7.89
C LEU A 58 -0.56 -2.01 -8.67
N GLN A 59 -0.88 -2.08 -9.97
CA GLN A 59 -0.32 -3.07 -10.88
C GLN A 59 1.20 -2.93 -10.96
N ALA A 60 1.70 -1.71 -11.18
CA ALA A 60 3.12 -1.44 -11.22
C ALA A 60 3.82 -1.70 -9.86
N TRP A 61 3.19 -1.34 -8.73
CA TRP A 61 3.71 -1.65 -7.40
C TRP A 61 3.78 -3.16 -7.12
N ARG A 62 2.82 -3.93 -7.63
CA ARG A 62 2.86 -5.40 -7.55
C ARG A 62 4.02 -5.95 -8.36
N ASP A 63 4.19 -5.50 -9.60
CA ASP A 63 5.22 -6.01 -10.50
C ASP A 63 6.64 -5.69 -9.99
N LEU A 64 6.79 -4.55 -9.31
CA LEU A 64 8.02 -4.16 -8.59
C LEU A 64 8.18 -4.82 -7.22
N ARG A 65 7.23 -5.67 -6.80
CA ARG A 65 7.18 -6.35 -5.50
C ARG A 65 7.19 -5.39 -4.30
N TRP A 66 6.61 -4.21 -4.46
CA TRP A 66 6.44 -3.24 -3.38
C TRP A 66 5.23 -3.56 -2.52
N ILE A 67 4.24 -4.25 -3.08
CA ILE A 67 3.08 -4.79 -2.36
C ILE A 67 2.99 -6.30 -2.55
N ILE A 68 2.36 -6.99 -1.60
CA ILE A 68 2.11 -8.44 -1.66
C ILE A 68 0.63 -8.69 -1.94
N THR A 69 0.36 -9.40 -3.03
CA THR A 69 -0.97 -9.78 -3.50
C THR A 69 -1.03 -11.28 -3.78
N MET A 70 -2.21 -11.82 -4.11
CA MET A 70 -2.33 -13.19 -4.66
C MET A 70 -2.11 -13.17 -6.17
N ASP A 71 -1.67 -14.30 -6.73
CA ASP A 71 -1.49 -14.46 -8.18
C ASP A 71 -2.77 -14.11 -8.95
N GLY A 72 -2.62 -13.30 -9.99
CA GLY A 72 -3.72 -12.82 -10.82
C GLY A 72 -4.64 -11.76 -10.18
N ARG A 73 -4.38 -11.31 -8.95
CA ARG A 73 -5.18 -10.29 -8.25
C ARG A 73 -4.32 -9.18 -7.65
N LEU A 74 -4.93 -8.00 -7.45
CA LEU A 74 -4.31 -6.90 -6.70
C LEU A 74 -4.51 -7.01 -5.19
N THR A 75 -5.10 -8.09 -4.69
CA THR A 75 -5.41 -8.30 -3.27
C THR A 75 -5.01 -9.70 -2.81
N LYS A 76 -4.88 -9.88 -1.50
CA LYS A 76 -4.77 -11.18 -0.83
C LYS A 76 -5.80 -11.31 0.28
N ARG A 77 -6.13 -12.55 0.68
CA ARG A 77 -7.03 -12.78 1.81
C ARG A 77 -6.28 -12.62 3.13
N ARG A 78 -6.89 -11.91 4.08
CA ARG A 78 -6.42 -11.76 5.45
C ARG A 78 -7.60 -11.80 6.41
N ARG A 79 -7.41 -12.45 7.55
CA ARG A 79 -8.33 -12.31 8.68
C ARG A 79 -7.98 -11.04 9.46
N TRP A 80 -8.92 -10.10 9.54
CA TRP A 80 -8.77 -8.89 10.35
C TRP A 80 -8.67 -9.28 11.83
N THR A 81 -7.69 -8.73 12.53
CA THR A 81 -7.50 -8.99 13.95
C THR A 81 -8.64 -8.39 14.78
N SER A 82 -9.14 -7.24 14.33
CA SER A 82 -10.20 -6.44 14.96
C SER A 82 -11.59 -7.07 14.84
N THR A 83 -11.99 -7.50 13.64
CA THR A 83 -13.35 -8.01 13.38
C THR A 83 -13.43 -9.53 13.29
N LYS A 84 -12.28 -10.22 13.26
CA LYS A 84 -12.14 -11.66 12.95
C LYS A 84 -12.70 -12.07 11.58
N ARG A 85 -13.08 -11.12 10.73
CA ARG A 85 -13.60 -11.41 9.38
C ARG A 85 -12.47 -11.64 8.39
N LEU A 86 -12.71 -12.55 7.45
CA LEU A 86 -11.81 -12.79 6.33
C LEU A 86 -12.18 -11.84 5.19
N GLU A 87 -11.28 -10.94 4.83
CA GLU A 87 -11.49 -9.96 3.77
C GLU A 87 -10.30 -9.91 2.80
N TYR A 88 -10.49 -9.25 1.66
CA TYR A 88 -9.44 -9.00 0.67
C TYR A 88 -8.74 -7.67 0.97
N VAL A 89 -7.42 -7.71 1.08
CA VAL A 89 -6.58 -6.57 1.45
C VAL A 89 -5.35 -6.47 0.56
N ILE A 90 -4.72 -5.31 0.57
CA ILE A 90 -3.39 -5.06 0.02
C ILE A 90 -2.41 -5.06 1.18
N HIS A 91 -1.34 -5.86 1.07
CA HIS A 91 -0.29 -5.90 2.08
C HIS A 91 0.90 -5.09 1.61
N ILE A 92 1.29 -4.10 2.41
CA ILE A 92 2.41 -3.20 2.21
C ILE A 92 3.48 -3.57 3.26
N PRO A 93 4.57 -4.26 2.86
CA PRO A 93 5.59 -4.71 3.81
C PRO A 93 6.37 -3.54 4.41
N LEU A 94 6.66 -3.62 5.72
CA LEU A 94 7.48 -2.60 6.39
C LEU A 94 8.88 -2.50 5.80
N SER A 95 9.45 -3.62 5.35
CA SER A 95 10.79 -3.68 4.77
C SER A 95 10.90 -2.81 3.51
N VAL A 96 9.93 -2.92 2.61
CA VAL A 96 9.85 -2.11 1.38
C VAL A 96 9.65 -0.65 1.73
N GLY A 97 8.65 -0.34 2.58
CA GLY A 97 8.35 1.03 3.03
C GLY A 97 9.55 1.74 3.63
N ARG A 98 10.26 1.08 4.54
CA ARG A 98 11.49 1.60 5.17
C ARG A 98 12.62 1.78 4.15
N ARG A 99 12.82 0.82 3.24
CA ARG A 99 13.90 0.88 2.25
C ARG A 99 13.70 2.03 1.26
N LEU A 100 12.50 2.17 0.68
CA LEU A 100 12.20 3.28 -0.24
C LEU A 100 12.25 4.64 0.45
N LYS A 101 11.76 4.74 1.69
CA LYS A 101 11.87 5.96 2.50
C LYS A 101 13.32 6.38 2.75
N ASN A 102 14.21 5.42 3.01
CA ASN A 102 15.63 5.71 3.23
C ASN A 102 16.34 6.12 1.94
N LEU A 103 15.96 5.57 0.79
CA LEU A 103 16.48 5.97 -0.51
C LEU A 103 16.05 7.40 -0.87
N ALA A 104 14.81 7.78 -0.57
CA ALA A 104 14.29 9.12 -0.85
C ALA A 104 14.87 10.25 0.04
N ARG A 105 15.68 9.91 1.06
CA ARG A 105 16.36 10.88 1.94
C ARG A 105 17.79 11.20 1.51
N LYS A 106 18.34 10.45 0.55
CA LYS A 106 19.66 10.66 -0.04
C LYS A 106 19.52 11.51 -1.29
#